data_AF-B4QPZ8-F1
#
_entry.id   AF-B4QPZ8-F1
#
_cell.length_a   1.000
_cell.length_b   1.000
_cell.length_c   1.000
_cell.angle_alpha   90.00
_cell.angle_beta   90.00
_cell.angle_gamma   90.00
#
_symmetry.space_group_name_H-M   'P 1'
#
loop_
_entity.id
_entity.type
_entity.pdbx_description
1 polymer ?
#
loop_
_entity_poly.entity_id
_entity_poly.type
_entity_poly.pdbx_seq_one_letter_code
_entity_poly.pdbx_strand_id
1 'polypeptide(L)'
;MELEILNAKNSKPYGKVKVPSGATPIGDLRDIIHKTLKQTPHANRQSLRLELKGKSLKDTDTVESLSLRSGDKVYVKDLGPQIGWKTVFLAEYPGPLIVYLIFYFRPELVYGKAASLRISLSTHLAADCYTVHYVKRLLETIFVHSL
;
A
#
# COMPACT_ATOMS: atom_id res chain seq x y z
N MET A 1 12.17 -27.07 6.12
CA MET A 1 12.81 -27.18 4.79
C MET A 1 13.79 -26.04 4.58
N GLU A 2 14.78 -26.18 3.69
CA GLU A 2 15.74 -25.10 3.36
C GLU A 2 15.44 -24.51 1.99
N LEU A 3 15.32 -23.18 1.90
CA LEU A 3 15.12 -22.45 0.65
C LEU A 3 16.35 -21.60 0.31
N GLU A 4 16.72 -21.54 -0.96
CA GLU A 4 17.78 -20.66 -1.45
C GLU A 4 17.18 -19.31 -1.86
N ILE A 5 17.63 -18.24 -1.20
CA ILE A 5 17.11 -16.90 -1.42
C ILE A 5 18.06 -16.14 -2.34
N LEU A 6 17.52 -15.63 -3.45
CA LEU A 6 18.26 -14.90 -4.48
C LEU A 6 17.70 -13.50 -4.70
N ASN A 7 18.52 -12.57 -5.16
CA ASN A 7 18.06 -11.25 -5.57
C ASN A 7 17.47 -11.30 -6.99
N ALA A 8 16.25 -10.79 -7.16
CA ALA A 8 15.56 -10.81 -8.46
C ALA A 8 16.20 -9.94 -9.55
N LYS A 9 17.04 -8.95 -9.19
CA LYS A 9 17.65 -8.00 -10.14
C LYS A 9 18.96 -8.52 -10.74
N ASN A 10 19.79 -9.16 -9.93
CA ASN A 10 21.16 -9.56 -10.31
C ASN A 10 21.44 -11.05 -10.11
N SER A 11 20.42 -11.83 -9.71
CA SER A 11 20.52 -13.27 -9.41
C SER A 11 21.58 -13.64 -8.39
N LYS A 12 22.10 -12.68 -7.61
CA LYS A 12 23.08 -12.97 -6.56
C LYS A 12 22.39 -13.67 -5.39
N PRO A 13 22.97 -14.75 -4.85
CA PRO A 13 22.41 -15.42 -3.68
C PRO A 13 22.57 -14.53 -2.45
N TYR A 14 21.49 -14.39 -1.69
CA TYR A 14 21.54 -13.83 -0.35
C TYR A 14 21.96 -14.88 0.68
N GLY A 15 21.50 -16.13 0.51
CA GLY A 15 21.82 -17.24 1.40
C GLY A 15 20.70 -18.28 1.45
N LYS A 16 20.80 -19.21 2.39
CA LYS A 16 19.78 -20.24 2.64
C LYS A 16 18.99 -19.91 3.89
N VAL A 17 17.69 -20.18 3.89
CA VAL A 17 16.78 -19.95 5.01
C VAL A 17 16.06 -21.24 5.38
N LYS A 18 16.08 -21.59 6.67
CA LYS A 18 15.27 -22.69 7.21
C LYS A 18 13.84 -22.20 7.44
N VAL A 19 12.91 -22.83 6.76
CA VAL A 19 11.47 -22.65 6.95
C VAL A 19 10.95 -23.74 7.90
N PRO A 20 10.29 -23.38 9.02
CA PRO A 20 9.91 -24.30 10.07
C PRO A 20 8.75 -25.26 9.70
N SER A 21 7.78 -24.82 8.91
CA SER A 21 6.64 -25.65 8.47
C SER A 21 6.23 -25.35 7.02
N GLY A 22 5.73 -26.33 6.28
CA GLY A 22 5.23 -26.14 4.92
C GLY A 22 3.94 -25.30 4.85
N ALA A 23 3.17 -25.27 5.95
CA ALA A 23 1.99 -24.42 6.09
C ALA A 23 2.31 -22.93 6.37
N THR A 24 3.59 -22.54 6.40
CA THR A 24 3.98 -21.15 6.66
C THR A 24 3.45 -20.24 5.54
N PRO A 25 2.69 -19.18 5.86
CA PRO A 25 2.23 -18.22 4.87
C PRO A 25 3.40 -17.38 4.33
N ILE A 26 3.26 -16.89 3.11
CA ILE A 26 4.28 -16.07 2.45
C ILE A 26 4.58 -14.77 3.22
N GLY A 27 3.60 -14.22 3.95
CA GLY A 27 3.81 -13.08 4.85
C GLY A 27 4.89 -13.36 5.90
N ASP A 28 4.72 -14.43 6.66
CA ASP A 28 5.68 -14.86 7.70
C ASP A 28 7.03 -15.24 7.10
N LEU A 29 7.03 -15.83 5.89
CA LEU A 29 8.27 -16.17 5.19
C LEU A 29 9.14 -14.93 4.92
N ARG A 30 8.54 -13.78 4.56
CA ARG A 30 9.29 -12.52 4.36
C ARG A 30 9.96 -12.07 5.65
N ASP A 31 9.27 -12.19 6.78
CA ASP A 31 9.83 -11.87 8.10
C ASP A 31 10.99 -12.81 8.48
N ILE A 32 10.84 -14.11 8.24
CA ILE A 32 11.89 -15.11 8.50
C ILE A 32 13.11 -14.83 7.62
N ILE A 33 12.91 -14.51 6.34
CA ILE A 33 13.99 -14.14 5.42
C ILE A 33 14.74 -12.91 5.94
N HIS A 34 14.04 -11.84 6.33
CA HIS A 34 14.70 -10.64 6.83
C HIS A 34 15.39 -10.86 8.18
N LYS A 35 14.81 -11.67 9.07
CA LYS A 35 15.41 -12.01 10.36
C LYS A 35 16.70 -12.82 10.20
N THR A 36 16.71 -13.77 9.26
CA THR A 36 17.86 -14.66 9.02
C THR A 36 18.94 -13.99 8.16
N LEU A 37 18.53 -13.25 7.12
CA LEU A 37 19.40 -12.62 6.14
C LEU A 37 19.22 -11.09 6.21
N LYS A 38 19.92 -10.44 7.12
CA LYS A 38 19.81 -8.98 7.39
C LYS A 38 20.15 -8.08 6.20
N GLN A 39 20.89 -8.60 5.22
CA GLN A 39 21.20 -7.95 3.95
C GLN A 39 20.00 -7.84 3.01
N THR A 40 18.90 -8.57 3.28
CA THR A 40 17.68 -8.48 2.48
C THR A 40 16.86 -7.24 2.87
N PRO A 41 16.04 -6.69 1.96
CA PRO A 41 15.11 -5.61 2.28
C PRO A 41 14.20 -5.96 3.46
N HIS A 42 13.67 -4.96 4.16
CA HIS A 42 12.69 -5.20 5.22
C HIS A 42 11.45 -5.94 4.68
N ALA A 43 10.79 -6.76 5.50
CA ALA A 43 9.73 -7.69 5.06
C ALA A 43 8.60 -7.01 4.26
N ASN A 44 8.15 -5.83 4.70
CA ASN A 44 7.14 -5.02 4.00
C ASN A 44 7.57 -4.51 2.61
N ARG A 45 8.87 -4.52 2.30
CA ARG A 45 9.43 -4.12 1.01
C ARG A 45 9.77 -5.32 0.12
N GLN A 46 9.67 -6.54 0.65
CA GLN A 46 9.99 -7.74 -0.10
C GLN A 46 8.80 -8.20 -0.94
N SER A 47 9.07 -8.43 -2.22
CA SER A 47 8.18 -9.19 -3.09
C SER A 47 8.85 -10.50 -3.49
N LEU A 48 8.24 -11.62 -3.10
CA LEU A 48 8.76 -12.95 -3.38
C LEU A 48 8.24 -13.46 -4.73
N ARG A 49 9.10 -14.17 -5.48
CA ARG A 49 8.80 -14.77 -6.78
C ARG A 49 9.46 -16.13 -6.89
N LEU A 50 8.82 -17.06 -7.60
CA LEU A 50 9.40 -18.37 -7.92
C LEU A 50 10.38 -18.30 -9.11
N GLU A 51 10.18 -17.31 -9.99
CA GLU A 51 11.00 -17.07 -11.17
C GLU A 51 11.43 -15.61 -11.25
N LEU A 52 12.55 -15.32 -11.90
CA LEU A 52 13.09 -13.95 -12.06
C LEU A 52 12.05 -12.96 -12.63
N LYS A 53 11.31 -13.39 -13.66
CA LYS A 53 10.24 -12.60 -14.31
C LYS A 53 8.84 -13.10 -13.95
N GLY A 54 8.72 -13.95 -12.92
CA GLY A 54 7.46 -14.50 -12.46
C GLY A 54 6.56 -13.47 -11.79
N LYS A 55 5.32 -13.87 -11.55
CA LYS A 55 4.36 -13.10 -10.75
C LYS A 55 4.81 -13.07 -9.28
N SER A 56 4.45 -11.98 -8.61
CA SER A 56 4.65 -11.82 -7.18
C SER A 56 3.67 -12.71 -6.42
N LEU A 57 4.19 -13.43 -5.42
CA LEU A 57 3.42 -14.32 -4.55
C LEU A 57 2.49 -13.53 -3.63
N LYS A 58 1.28 -14.05 -3.38
CA LYS A 58 0.34 -13.44 -2.45
C LYS A 58 0.69 -13.83 -1.02
N ASP A 59 0.35 -12.97 -0.08
CA ASP A 59 0.66 -13.17 1.34
C ASP A 59 -0.16 -14.34 1.94
N THR A 60 -1.32 -14.64 1.34
CA THR A 60 -2.20 -15.75 1.69
C THR A 60 -1.71 -17.11 1.20
N ASP A 61 -0.81 -17.13 0.22
CA ASP A 61 -0.27 -18.39 -0.31
C ASP A 61 0.61 -19.04 0.76
N THR A 62 0.65 -20.36 0.79
CA THR A 62 1.54 -21.12 1.68
C THR A 62 2.65 -21.78 0.89
N VAL A 63 3.75 -22.09 1.57
CA VAL A 63 4.89 -22.80 0.97
C VAL A 63 4.46 -24.15 0.37
N GLU A 64 3.53 -24.85 1.04
CA GLU A 64 2.87 -26.07 0.54
C GLU A 64 2.03 -25.82 -0.72
N SER A 65 1.19 -24.78 -0.75
CA SER A 65 0.36 -24.49 -1.93
C SER A 65 1.18 -24.18 -3.19
N LEU A 66 2.40 -23.70 -2.99
CA LEU A 66 3.35 -23.36 -4.06
C LEU A 66 4.26 -24.54 -4.43
N SER A 67 4.06 -25.71 -3.80
CA SER A 67 4.84 -26.94 -4.03
C SER A 67 6.35 -26.74 -3.87
N LEU A 68 6.77 -25.79 -3.03
CA LEU A 68 8.17 -25.50 -2.76
C LEU A 68 8.81 -26.65 -1.97
N ARG A 69 9.98 -27.10 -2.41
CA ARG A 69 10.77 -28.18 -1.81
C ARG A 69 12.10 -27.66 -1.25
N SER A 70 12.77 -28.51 -0.48
CA SER A 70 14.08 -28.17 0.06
C SER A 70 15.10 -28.04 -1.07
N GLY A 71 15.81 -26.91 -1.14
CA GLY A 71 16.74 -26.57 -2.21
C GLY A 71 16.15 -25.67 -3.31
N ASP A 72 14.84 -25.41 -3.27
CA ASP A 72 14.22 -24.53 -4.26
C ASP A 72 14.64 -23.07 -4.08
N LYS A 73 14.61 -22.36 -5.21
CA LYS A 73 15.04 -20.97 -5.34
C LYS A 73 13.86 -20.03 -5.21
N VAL A 74 14.00 -19.04 -4.33
CA VAL A 74 13.03 -17.94 -4.18
C VAL A 74 13.73 -16.62 -4.44
N TYR A 75 13.15 -15.83 -5.35
CA TYR A 75 13.69 -14.53 -5.73
C TYR A 75 13.01 -13.42 -4.93
N VAL A 76 13.83 -12.61 -4.26
CA VAL A 76 13.41 -11.42 -3.53
C VAL A 76 13.62 -10.20 -4.41
N LYS A 77 12.54 -9.47 -4.67
CA LYS A 77 12.55 -8.14 -5.29
C LYS A 77 12.29 -7.10 -4.22
N ASP A 78 13.11 -6.06 -4.17
CA ASP A 78 12.86 -4.86 -3.36
C ASP A 78 11.85 -3.97 -4.07
N LEU A 79 10.76 -3.63 -3.38
CA LEU A 79 9.72 -2.71 -3.85
C LEU A 79 10.03 -1.25 -3.54
N GLY A 80 11.09 -0.97 -2.77
CA GLY A 80 11.38 0.38 -2.27
C GLY A 80 10.47 0.79 -1.11
N PRO A 81 10.52 2.06 -0.66
CA PRO A 81 9.67 2.56 0.42
C PRO A 81 8.20 2.30 0.14
N GLN A 82 7.49 1.72 1.11
CA GLN A 82 6.05 1.42 1.02
C GLN A 82 5.28 2.28 2.02
N ILE A 83 4.09 2.72 1.62
CA ILE A 83 3.14 3.46 2.45
C ILE A 83 1.84 2.64 2.45
N GLY A 84 1.21 2.52 3.62
CA GLY A 84 -0.06 1.79 3.73
C GLY A 84 -1.17 2.47 2.94
N TRP A 85 -2.03 1.67 2.29
CA TRP A 85 -3.13 2.16 1.45
C TRP A 85 -4.03 3.15 2.18
N LYS A 86 -4.36 2.87 3.45
CA LYS A 86 -5.13 3.78 4.29
C LYS A 86 -4.52 5.18 4.37
N THR A 87 -3.20 5.29 4.53
CA THR A 87 -2.50 6.58 4.57
C THR A 87 -2.54 7.28 3.21
N VAL A 88 -2.39 6.53 2.12
CA VAL A 88 -2.47 7.08 0.76
C VAL A 88 -3.84 7.73 0.53
N PHE A 89 -4.93 7.00 0.82
CA PHE A 89 -6.28 7.52 0.66
C PHE A 89 -6.59 8.68 1.59
N LEU A 90 -6.11 8.64 2.83
CA LEU A 90 -6.24 9.75 3.77
C LEU A 90 -5.42 10.98 3.37
N ALA A 91 -4.36 10.85 2.58
CA ALA A 91 -3.63 11.99 2.03
C ALA A 91 -4.31 12.55 0.78
N GLU A 92 -4.93 11.70 -0.04
CA GLU A 92 -5.56 12.06 -1.30
C GLU A 92 -6.91 12.78 -1.09
N TYR A 93 -7.80 12.20 -0.29
CA TYR A 93 -9.20 12.66 -0.19
C TYR A 93 -9.43 13.99 0.53
N PRO A 94 -8.62 14.42 1.53
CA PRO A 94 -8.81 15.75 2.13
C PRO A 94 -8.49 16.89 1.16
N GLY A 95 -7.62 16.66 0.17
CA GLY A 95 -7.17 17.70 -0.76
C GLY A 95 -8.34 18.37 -1.49
N PRO A 96 -9.14 17.62 -2.26
CA PRO A 96 -10.30 18.16 -2.95
C PRO A 96 -11.30 18.85 -2.01
N LEU A 97 -11.55 18.28 -0.83
CA LEU A 97 -12.43 18.88 0.18
C LEU A 97 -11.94 20.25 0.64
N ILE A 98 -10.67 20.34 1.03
CA ILE A 98 -10.07 21.59 1.51
C ILE A 98 -10.06 22.63 0.40
N VAL A 99 -9.66 22.25 -0.82
CA VAL A 99 -9.64 23.17 -1.96
C VAL A 99 -11.03 23.71 -2.24
N TYR A 100 -12.06 22.86 -2.28
CA TYR A 100 -13.43 23.31 -2.50
C TYR A 100 -13.92 24.26 -1.40
N LEU A 101 -13.65 23.95 -0.12
CA LEU A 101 -14.07 24.79 1.00
C LEU A 101 -13.36 26.16 1.01
N ILE A 102 -12.11 26.25 0.55
CA ILE A 102 -11.43 27.54 0.36
C ILE A 102 -12.17 28.39 -0.66
N PHE A 103 -12.57 27.81 -1.80
CA PHE A 103 -13.30 28.53 -2.85
C PHE A 103 -14.67 29.00 -2.37
N TYR A 104 -15.33 28.20 -1.53
CA TYR A 104 -16.65 28.50 -0.99
C TYR A 104 -16.61 29.53 0.15
N PHE A 105 -15.74 29.37 1.16
CA PHE A 105 -15.67 30.29 2.31
C PHE A 105 -14.87 31.56 2.04
N ARG A 106 -13.91 31.51 1.11
CA ARG A 106 -13.02 32.63 0.78
C ARG A 106 -12.96 32.84 -0.74
N PRO A 107 -14.10 33.08 -1.41
CA PRO A 107 -14.12 33.28 -2.86
C PRO A 107 -13.25 34.47 -3.27
N GLU A 108 -13.08 35.47 -2.42
CA GLU A 108 -12.22 36.64 -2.67
C GLU A 108 -10.74 36.30 -2.89
N LEU A 109 -10.23 35.21 -2.28
CA LEU A 109 -8.84 34.78 -2.47
C LEU A 109 -8.59 34.25 -3.88
N VAL A 110 -9.64 33.75 -4.55
CA VAL A 110 -9.54 33.10 -5.86
C VAL A 110 -10.07 34.00 -6.97
N TYR A 111 -11.20 34.65 -6.73
CA TYR A 111 -11.96 35.43 -7.70
C TYR A 111 -11.83 36.96 -7.51
N GLY A 112 -11.06 37.40 -6.49
CA GLY A 112 -10.83 38.81 -6.19
C GLY A 112 -11.96 39.49 -5.40
N LYS A 113 -11.77 40.76 -5.01
CA LYS A 113 -12.70 41.50 -4.11
C LYS A 113 -14.13 41.66 -4.65
N ALA A 114 -14.31 41.54 -5.96
CA ALA A 114 -15.62 41.58 -6.61
C ALA A 114 -16.46 40.30 -6.39
N ALA A 115 -15.87 39.25 -5.82
CA ALA A 115 -16.52 37.97 -5.54
C ALA A 115 -17.32 37.93 -4.23
N SER A 116 -17.50 39.08 -3.57
CA SER A 116 -18.32 39.27 -2.37
C SER A 116 -19.83 39.28 -2.65
N LEU A 117 -20.24 38.85 -3.85
CA LEU A 117 -21.65 38.67 -4.20
C LEU A 117 -22.28 37.58 -3.34
N ARG A 118 -23.58 37.75 -3.03
CA ARG A 118 -24.34 36.80 -2.22
C ARG A 118 -24.32 35.41 -2.89
N ILE A 119 -23.84 34.42 -2.15
CA ILE A 119 -23.84 33.02 -2.57
C ILE A 119 -25.30 32.54 -2.70
N SER A 120 -25.60 31.83 -3.79
CA SER A 120 -26.95 31.31 -4.05
C SER A 120 -27.26 30.09 -3.16
N LEU A 121 -28.55 29.82 -2.95
CA LEU A 121 -28.99 28.62 -2.23
C LEU A 121 -28.47 27.33 -2.90
N SER A 122 -28.41 27.28 -4.23
CA SER A 122 -27.88 26.13 -4.96
C SER A 122 -26.41 25.89 -4.68
N THR A 123 -25.61 26.94 -4.54
CA THR A 123 -24.19 26.81 -4.17
C THR A 123 -24.02 26.33 -2.73
N HIS A 124 -24.86 26.77 -1.79
CA HIS A 124 -24.88 26.24 -0.42
C HIS A 124 -25.17 24.74 -0.40
N LEU A 125 -26.23 24.30 -1.08
CA LEU A 125 -26.59 22.88 -1.16
C LEU A 125 -25.50 22.05 -1.85
N ALA A 126 -24.86 22.60 -2.89
CA ALA A 126 -23.73 21.93 -3.55
C ALA A 126 -22.55 21.75 -2.59
N ALA A 127 -22.24 22.78 -1.79
CA ALA A 127 -21.16 22.73 -0.80
C ALA A 127 -21.45 21.70 0.31
N ASP A 128 -22.69 21.62 0.77
CA ASP A 128 -23.12 20.63 1.76
C ASP A 128 -23.00 19.21 1.20
N CYS A 129 -23.55 18.96 0.00
CA CYS A 129 -23.45 17.66 -0.66
C CYS A 129 -22.00 17.22 -0.89
N TYR A 130 -21.15 18.15 -1.34
CA TYR A 130 -19.73 17.90 -1.56
C TYR A 130 -19.01 17.56 -0.26
N THR A 131 -19.26 18.34 0.80
CA THR A 131 -18.68 18.12 2.12
C THR A 131 -19.10 16.78 2.69
N VAL A 132 -20.40 16.47 2.67
CA VAL A 132 -20.94 15.18 3.15
C VAL A 132 -20.32 14.02 2.38
N HIS A 133 -20.20 14.12 1.05
CA HIS A 133 -19.58 13.09 0.23
C HIS A 133 -18.14 12.78 0.65
N TYR A 134 -17.28 13.80 0.77
CA TYR A 134 -15.87 13.60 1.11
C TYR A 134 -15.67 13.21 2.58
N VAL A 135 -16.45 13.77 3.51
CA VAL A 135 -16.41 13.36 4.92
C VAL A 135 -16.81 11.90 5.06
N LYS A 136 -17.88 11.47 4.39
CA LYS A 136 -18.30 10.06 4.35
C LYS A 136 -17.18 9.17 3.81
N ARG A 137 -16.52 9.58 2.71
CA ARG A 137 -15.39 8.83 2.13
C ARG A 137 -14.19 8.70 3.07
N LEU A 138 -13.86 9.76 3.82
CA LEU A 138 -12.80 9.75 4.83
C LEU A 138 -13.16 8.81 5.99
N LEU A 139 -14.39 8.88 6.50
CA LEU A 139 -14.86 7.98 7.56
C LEU A 139 -14.88 6.53 7.10
N GLU A 140 -15.31 6.23 5.88
CA GLU A 140 -15.24 4.89 5.30
C GLU A 140 -13.80 4.37 5.24
N THR A 141 -12.85 5.21 4.83
CA THR A 141 -11.43 4.87 4.80
C THR A 141 -10.86 4.60 6.20
N ILE A 142 -11.37 5.27 7.23
CA ILE A 142 -10.90 5.08 8.61
C ILE A 142 -11.52 3.85 9.26
N PHE A 143 -12.83 3.65 9.10
CA PHE A 143 -13.61 2.74 9.93
C PHE A 143 -14.17 1.52 9.20
N VAL A 144 -14.40 1.60 7.89
CA VAL A 144 -15.07 0.53 7.12
C VAL A 144 -14.06 -0.28 6.32
N HIS A 145 -13.15 0.39 5.63
CA HIS A 145 -12.18 -0.29 4.79
C HIS A 145 -11.00 -0.84 5.60
N SER A 146 -10.88 -2.17 5.67
CA SER A 146 -9.64 -2.85 6.05
C SER A 146 -8.68 -2.87 4.85
N LEU A 147 -8.02 -1.74 4.62
CA LEU A 147 -7.03 -1.50 3.55
C LEU A 147 -5.59 -1.75 4.01
#